data_AF-A0A067FHQ1-F1
#
_entry.id   AF-A0A067FHQ1-F1
#
_cell.length_a   1.000
_cell.length_b   1.000
_cell.length_c   1.000
_cell.angle_alpha   90.00
_cell.angle_beta   90.00
_cell.angle_gamma   90.00
#
_symmetry.space_group_name_H-M   'P 1'
#
loop_
_entity.id
_entity.type
_entity.pdbx_description
1 polymer ?
#
loop_
_entity_poly.entity_id
_entity_poly.type
_entity_poly.pdbx_seq_one_letter_code
_entity_poly.pdbx_strand_id
1 'polypeptide(L)'
;MTKTSERFSTDFVMGGAAAIMAKSAAAPIERVKLLLQNQGEMIKRGQLRRPYMGVGDCFRRVLREDGLLSFWRGNQANVIRYFPTQ
;
A
#
# COMPACT_ATOMS: atom_id res chain seq x y z
N MET A 1 -5.55 -20.89 -35.37
CA MET A 1 -4.82 -20.90 -34.09
C MET A 1 -4.48 -19.51 -33.53
N THR A 2 -4.43 -18.44 -34.35
CA THR A 2 -4.09 -17.08 -33.90
C THR A 2 -5.15 -16.38 -33.03
N LYS A 3 -6.46 -16.59 -33.31
CA LYS A 3 -7.56 -15.89 -32.59
C LYS A 3 -7.67 -16.21 -31.09
N THR A 4 -7.21 -17.38 -30.64
CA THR A 4 -7.26 -17.75 -29.21
C THR A 4 -6.16 -17.04 -28.41
N SER A 5 -4.98 -16.85 -29.01
CA SER A 5 -3.84 -16.18 -28.38
C SER A 5 -4.08 -14.67 -28.20
N GLU A 6 -4.75 -14.03 -29.15
CA GLU A 6 -5.13 -12.61 -29.03
C GLU A 6 -6.19 -12.37 -27.94
N ARG A 7 -7.17 -13.26 -27.82
CA ARG A 7 -8.18 -13.19 -26.73
C ARG A 7 -7.54 -13.37 -25.37
N PHE A 8 -6.67 -14.37 -25.22
CA PHE A 8 -5.92 -14.58 -23.97
C PHE A 8 -5.08 -13.36 -23.59
N SER A 9 -4.37 -12.76 -24.55
CA SER A 9 -3.56 -11.56 -24.30
C SER A 9 -4.42 -10.36 -23.88
N THR A 10 -5.60 -10.21 -24.49
CA THR A 10 -6.56 -9.15 -24.15
C THR A 10 -7.13 -9.35 -22.75
N ASP A 11 -7.61 -10.55 -22.44
CA ASP A 11 -8.15 -10.89 -21.11
C ASP A 11 -7.08 -10.75 -20.02
N PHE A 12 -5.83 -11.11 -20.33
CA PHE A 12 -4.70 -10.94 -19.42
C PHE A 12 -4.39 -9.47 -19.13
N VAL A 13 -4.35 -8.61 -20.15
CA VAL A 13 -4.13 -7.16 -19.97
C VAL A 13 -5.28 -6.52 -19.21
N MET A 14 -6.52 -6.88 -19.54
CA MET A 14 -7.71 -6.36 -18.83
C MET A 14 -7.72 -6.81 -17.37
N GLY A 15 -7.43 -8.09 -17.10
CA GLY A 15 -7.30 -8.62 -15.74
C GLY A 15 -6.18 -7.94 -14.96
N GLY A 16 -5.02 -7.72 -15.60
CA GLY A 16 -3.89 -7.01 -15.02
C GLY A 16 -4.22 -5.56 -14.66
N ALA A 17 -4.85 -4.82 -15.58
CA ALA A 17 -5.27 -3.44 -15.35
C ALA A 17 -6.31 -3.33 -14.22
N ALA A 18 -7.30 -4.22 -14.20
CA ALA A 18 -8.30 -4.28 -13.14
C ALA A 18 -7.65 -4.56 -11.77
N ALA A 19 -6.68 -5.48 -11.71
CA ALA A 19 -5.96 -5.79 -10.48
C ALA A 19 -5.14 -4.60 -9.96
N ILE A 20 -4.49 -3.83 -10.85
CA ILE A 20 -3.74 -2.63 -10.49
C ILE A 20 -4.67 -1.56 -9.90
N MET A 21 -5.81 -1.31 -10.54
CA MET A 21 -6.80 -0.35 -10.04
C MET A 21 -7.36 -0.78 -8.69
N ALA A 22 -7.73 -2.05 -8.54
CA ALA A 22 -8.25 -2.58 -7.28
C ALA A 22 -7.24 -2.46 -6.14
N LYS A 23 -5.97 -2.85 -6.37
CA LYS A 23 -4.90 -2.70 -5.37
C LYS A 23 -4.61 -1.24 -5.04
N SER A 24 -4.66 -0.35 -6.03
CA SER A 24 -4.45 1.08 -5.81
C SER A 24 -5.56 1.69 -4.94
N ALA A 25 -6.81 1.27 -5.15
CA ALA A 25 -7.94 1.70 -4.33
C ALA A 25 -7.89 1.12 -2.90
N ALA A 26 -7.37 -0.10 -2.72
CA ALA A 26 -7.25 -0.75 -1.42
C ALA A 26 -6.00 -0.30 -0.62
N ALA A 27 -4.98 0.26 -1.27
CA ALA A 27 -3.72 0.63 -0.62
C ALA A 27 -3.87 1.54 0.62
N PRO A 28 -4.75 2.57 0.64
CA PRO A 28 -4.89 3.43 1.82
C PRO A 28 -5.42 2.70 3.06
N ILE A 29 -6.38 1.80 2.89
CA ILE A 29 -6.97 1.07 4.02
C ILE A 29 -6.01 0.00 4.56
N GLU A 30 -5.28 -0.68 3.67
CA GLU A 30 -4.22 -1.62 4.05
C GLU A 30 -3.10 -0.90 4.82
N ARG A 31 -2.71 0.30 4.37
CA ARG A 31 -1.70 1.12 5.06
C ARG A 31 -2.14 1.49 6.47
N VAL A 32 -3.37 1.95 6.65
CA VAL A 32 -3.92 2.31 7.97
C VAL A 32 -3.98 1.08 8.89
N LYS A 33 -4.39 -0.07 8.37
CA LYS A 33 -4.38 -1.33 9.12
C LYS A 33 -2.97 -1.66 9.63
N LEU A 34 -1.95 -1.58 8.77
CA LEU A 34 -0.56 -1.86 9.15
C LEU A 34 -0.04 -0.88 10.20
N LEU A 35 -0.38 0.41 10.09
CA LEU A 35 0.01 1.43 11.08
C LEU A 35 -0.64 1.15 12.45
N LEU A 36 -1.93 0.80 12.47
CA LEU A 36 -2.63 0.45 13.70
C LEU A 36 -2.10 -0.84 14.33
N GLN A 37 -1.79 -1.86 13.53
CA GLN A 37 -1.24 -3.12 14.03
C GLN A 37 0.18 -2.94 14.59
N ASN A 38 1.01 -2.11 13.93
CA ASN A 38 2.41 -1.91 14.31
C ASN A 38 2.64 -0.71 15.25
N GLN A 39 1.59 0.00 15.67
CA GLN A 39 1.74 1.22 16.48
C GLN A 39 2.52 1.00 17.78
N GLY A 40 2.39 -0.18 18.40
CA GLY A 40 3.16 -0.52 19.62
C GLY A 40 4.67 -0.57 19.37
N GLU A 41 5.08 -1.12 18.22
CA GLU A 41 6.49 -1.15 17.82
C GLU A 41 6.99 0.24 17.40
N MET A 42 6.15 1.03 16.73
CA MET A 42 6.48 2.41 16.37
C MET A 42 6.69 3.30 17.59
N ILE A 43 5.93 3.09 18.67
CA ILE A 43 6.12 3.80 19.94
C ILE A 43 7.45 3.40 20.59
N LYS A 44 7.77 2.10 20.63
CA LYS A 44 9.05 1.60 21.18
C LYS A 44 10.27 2.17 20.46
N ARG A 45 10.17 2.38 19.15
CA ARG A 45 11.23 2.97 18.31
C ARG A 45 11.26 4.50 18.34
N GLY A 46 10.36 5.15 19.06
CA GLY A 46 10.24 6.62 19.10
C GLY A 46 9.70 7.25 17.81
N GLN A 47 9.20 6.44 16.87
CA GLN A 47 8.63 6.91 15.60
C GLN A 47 7.19 7.41 15.75
N LEU A 48 6.50 7.00 16.81
CA LEU A 48 5.14 7.43 17.13
C LEU A 48 5.07 7.92 18.58
N ARG A 49 4.74 9.20 18.78
CA ARG A 49 4.67 9.81 20.12
C ARG A 49 3.43 9.41 20.91
N ARG A 50 2.31 9.14 20.23
CA ARG A 50 1.02 8.80 20.83
C ARG A 50 0.30 7.73 20.00
N PRO A 51 -0.34 6.74 20.63
CA PRO A 51 -1.09 5.72 19.91
C PRO A 51 -2.22 6.36 19.08
N TYR A 52 -2.63 5.64 18.03
CA TYR A 52 -3.78 6.01 17.24
C TYR A 52 -5.05 5.60 17.99
N MET A 53 -6.02 6.49 18.07
CA MET A 53 -7.27 6.26 18.80
C MET A 53 -8.27 5.40 17.99
N GLY A 54 -7.98 5.14 16.72
CA GLY A 54 -8.80 4.34 15.81
C GLY A 54 -8.45 4.57 14.35
N VAL A 55 -9.21 3.95 13.45
CA VAL A 55 -9.02 4.02 11.99
C VAL A 55 -9.11 5.45 11.47
N GLY A 56 -10.15 6.20 11.85
CA GLY A 56 -10.34 7.59 11.39
C GLY A 56 -9.26 8.54 11.90
N ASP A 57 -8.81 8.38 13.15
CA ASP A 57 -7.73 9.17 13.73
C ASP A 57 -6.39 8.87 13.04
N CYS A 58 -6.09 7.60 12.77
CA CYS A 58 -4.91 7.20 11.99
C CYS A 58 -4.95 7.78 10.57
N PHE A 59 -6.07 7.65 9.86
CA PHE A 59 -6.22 8.18 8.50
C PHE A 59 -6.03 9.70 8.48
N ARG A 60 -6.68 10.42 9.40
CA ARG A 60 -6.59 11.89 9.48
C ARG A 60 -5.19 12.36 9.83
N ARG A 61 -4.49 11.71 10.76
CA ARG A 61 -3.11 12.08 11.13
C ARG A 61 -2.15 11.83 9.98
N VAL A 62 -2.20 10.66 9.36
CA VAL A 62 -1.35 10.32 8.20
C VAL A 62 -1.58 11.30 7.06
N LEU A 63 -2.84 11.63 6.76
CA LEU A 63 -3.16 12.61 5.72
C LEU A 63 -2.62 14.01 6.03
N ARG A 64 -2.63 14.42 7.32
CA ARG A 64 -2.20 15.75 7.76
C ARG A 64 -0.69 15.88 7.93
N GLU A 65 -0.03 14.84 8.41
CA GLU A 65 1.40 14.84 8.76
C GLU A 65 2.26 14.43 7.55
N ASP A 66 1.84 13.40 6.81
CA ASP A 66 2.63 12.82 5.71
C ASP A 66 2.04 13.11 4.32
N GLY A 67 0.79 13.58 4.24
CA GLY A 67 0.09 13.91 2.99
C GLY A 67 -0.61 12.72 2.33
N LEU A 68 -1.42 12.96 1.28
CA LEU A 68 -2.23 11.92 0.61
C LEU A 68 -1.36 10.83 -0.04
N LEU A 69 -0.23 11.19 -0.63
CA LEU A 69 0.67 10.23 -1.28
C LEU A 69 1.33 9.26 -0.29
N SER A 70 1.30 9.57 1.01
CA SER A 70 1.88 8.70 2.05
C SER A 70 1.10 7.41 2.27
N PHE A 71 -0.16 7.34 1.86
CA PHE A 71 -0.93 6.10 1.86
C PHE A 71 -0.33 5.05 0.93
N TRP A 72 0.46 5.48 -0.07
CA TRP A 72 1.24 4.64 -0.95
C TRP A 72 2.75 4.62 -0.61
N ARG A 73 3.18 5.31 0.48
CA ARG A 73 4.57 5.27 0.96
C ARG A 73 4.90 3.92 1.61
N GLY A 74 6.03 3.35 1.21
CA GLY A 74 6.49 2.01 1.61
C GLY A 74 6.83 1.12 0.41
N ASN A 75 6.32 1.44 -0.79
CA ASN A 75 6.66 0.72 -2.01
C ASN A 75 8.14 0.92 -2.42
N GLN A 76 8.68 2.13 -2.27
CA GLN A 76 10.08 2.44 -2.63
C GLN A 76 11.12 1.80 -1.69
N ALA A 77 10.85 1.75 -0.38
CA ALA A 77 11.76 1.11 0.59
C ALA A 77 11.79 -0.42 0.43
N ASN A 78 10.65 -1.05 0.06
CA ASN A 78 10.61 -2.46 -0.29
C ASN A 78 11.39 -2.76 -1.59
N VAL A 79 11.32 -1.89 -2.60
CA VAL A 79 12.10 -2.01 -3.84
C VAL A 79 13.60 -1.90 -3.58
N ILE A 80 14.05 -0.94 -2.77
CA ILE A 80 15.47 -0.78 -2.41
C ILE A 80 15.98 -1.96 -1.57
N ARG A 81 15.14 -2.55 -0.71
CA ARG A 81 15.50 -3.75 0.06
C ARG A 81 15.63 -5.01 -0.82
N TYR A 82 14.80 -5.15 -1.86
CA TYR A 82 14.84 -6.30 -2.76
C TYR A 82 15.99 -6.24 -3.78
N PHE A 83 16.40 -5.04 -4.19
CA PHE A 83 17.44 -4.86 -5.20
C PHE A 83 18.82 -5.48 -4.86
N PRO A 84 19.31 -5.48 -3.60
CA PRO A 84 20.59 -6.11 -3.24
C PRO A 84 20.46 -7.54 -2.72
N THR A 85 19.27 -8.15 -2.75
CA THR A 85 19.05 -9.56 -2.34
C THR A 85 18.76 -10.50 -3.50
N GLN A 86 18.97 -10.03 -4.73
CA GLN A 86 19.15 -10.86 -5.94
C GLN A 86 20.61 -10.82 -6.34
#